data_AF-A0A8B4HZ88-F1
#
_entry.id   AF-A0A8B4HZ88-F1
#
_cell.length_a   1.000
_cell.length_b   1.000
_cell.length_c   1.000
_cell.angle_alpha   90.00
_cell.angle_beta   90.00
_cell.angle_gamma   90.00
#
_symmetry.space_group_name_H-M   'P 1'
#
loop_
_entity.id
_entity.type
_entity.pdbx_description
1 polymer ?
#
loop_
_entity_poly.entity_id
_entity_poly.type
_entity_poly.pdbx_seq_one_letter_code
_entity_poly.pdbx_strand_id
1 'polypeptide(L)'
;METAGVTEKGKHNYPARVITLKIHPGKLSYPLNSLAAQPAERSSRLSDSRPFVQPSTQHRFVRPHARQTVQAGRQWDSSAASAGNTNGSQYDATLRADDPHLGKANRLSFDKQQAIEQLTRKTTTWQDLNQNNKTEISYYFKYEQGIGFNAHQKQEARRSIESWGDVANLTFTENGGSAEGQLTFKISDAVSVADGAFPYSRFMGSQGGDTRYNQNYVARPHITHEVGHALGLRHPGDYDGKPDDTKRIYAQDSKAHTIMSYYDAQTSGKRVRYDLMAP
;
A
#
# COMPACT_ATOMS: atom_id res chain seq x y z
N MET A 1 -47.17 29.80 -27.97
CA MET A 1 -46.48 28.53 -27.61
C MET A 1 -45.11 28.89 -27.08
N GLU A 2 -44.73 28.25 -25.99
CA GLU A 2 -43.58 28.57 -25.16
C GLU A 2 -42.45 27.58 -25.46
N THR A 3 -41.22 28.07 -25.67
CA THR A 3 -40.01 27.24 -25.62
C THR A 3 -38.95 28.00 -24.85
N ALA A 4 -38.81 27.65 -23.57
CA ALA A 4 -37.81 28.23 -22.68
C ALA A 4 -36.39 27.77 -23.05
N GLY A 5 -35.41 28.66 -22.89
CA GLY A 5 -34.01 28.34 -23.14
C GLY A 5 -33.38 27.50 -22.02
N VAL A 6 -32.52 26.56 -22.39
CA VAL A 6 -31.60 25.90 -21.45
C VAL A 6 -30.26 26.64 -21.50
N THR A 7 -29.89 27.27 -20.38
CA THR A 7 -28.58 27.90 -20.20
C THR A 7 -27.61 26.88 -19.58
N GLU A 8 -26.59 26.46 -20.33
CA GLU A 8 -25.49 25.67 -19.76
C GLU A 8 -24.72 26.49 -18.73
N LYS A 9 -24.83 26.13 -17.45
CA LYS A 9 -24.01 26.71 -16.38
C LYS A 9 -22.76 25.86 -16.11
N GLY A 10 -21.60 26.53 -16.12
CA GLY A 10 -20.50 26.21 -15.20
C GLY A 10 -19.61 25.02 -15.55
N LYS A 11 -18.79 25.14 -16.60
CA LYS A 11 -17.54 24.35 -16.72
C LYS A 11 -16.54 24.82 -15.65
N HIS A 12 -16.62 24.27 -14.45
CA HIS A 12 -15.64 24.53 -13.39
C HIS A 12 -14.31 23.83 -13.71
N ASN A 13 -13.41 24.60 -14.32
CA ASN A 13 -12.09 24.15 -14.74
C ASN A 13 -11.11 24.21 -13.54
N TYR A 14 -11.07 23.14 -12.73
CA TYR A 14 -10.08 23.01 -11.66
C TYR A 14 -8.76 22.50 -12.26
N PRO A 15 -7.64 23.24 -12.16
CA PRO A 15 -6.37 22.76 -12.66
C PRO A 15 -5.88 21.58 -11.80
N ALA A 16 -5.70 20.42 -12.43
CA ALA A 16 -5.09 19.26 -11.80
C ALA A 16 -3.64 19.60 -11.40
N ARG A 17 -3.40 19.86 -10.12
CA ARG A 17 -2.05 20.03 -9.58
C ARG A 17 -1.42 18.65 -9.43
N VAL A 18 -0.39 18.38 -10.24
CA VAL A 18 0.47 17.20 -10.07
C VAL A 18 1.24 17.36 -8.76
N ILE A 19 0.82 16.66 -7.72
CA ILE A 19 1.56 16.59 -6.45
C ILE A 19 2.59 15.46 -6.57
N THR A 20 3.87 15.84 -6.61
CA THR A 20 4.98 14.89 -6.66
C THR A 20 5.08 14.11 -5.36
N LEU A 21 4.78 12.81 -5.40
CA LEU A 21 5.07 11.91 -4.28
C LEU A 21 6.60 11.80 -4.10
N LYS A 22 7.15 12.57 -3.15
CA LYS A 22 8.58 12.50 -2.81
C LYS A 22 8.84 11.27 -1.94
N ILE A 23 9.15 10.15 -2.58
CA ILE A 23 9.72 8.97 -1.91
C ILE A 23 11.07 9.40 -1.31
N HIS A 24 11.29 9.14 -0.02
CA HIS A 24 12.54 9.41 0.68
C HIS A 24 13.11 8.11 1.27
N PRO A 25 14.44 7.87 1.19
CA PRO A 25 15.07 6.76 1.88
C PRO A 25 15.08 7.05 3.38
N GLY A 26 14.15 6.42 4.12
CA GLY A 26 14.01 6.62 5.57
C GLY A 26 15.28 6.26 6.35
N LYS A 27 15.71 7.16 7.22
CA LYS A 27 16.69 6.86 8.29
C LYS A 27 15.91 6.50 9.56
N LEU A 28 16.17 5.34 10.15
CA LEU A 28 15.62 5.02 11.46
C LEU A 28 16.29 5.86 12.56
N SER A 29 15.47 6.52 13.37
CA SER A 29 15.87 7.08 14.67
C SER A 29 14.69 7.04 15.63
N TYR A 30 14.83 6.30 16.74
CA TYR A 30 13.86 6.28 17.83
C TYR A 30 14.37 7.17 18.97
N PRO A 31 13.59 8.13 19.49
CA PRO A 31 13.88 8.76 20.77
C PRO A 31 13.46 7.83 21.93
N LEU A 32 14.30 7.73 22.96
CA LEU A 32 13.98 7.08 24.23
C LEU A 32 13.22 8.06 25.13
N ASN A 33 12.01 7.70 25.58
CA ASN A 33 11.32 8.45 26.63
C ASN A 33 11.79 8.02 28.02
N SER A 34 12.11 8.99 28.86
CA SER A 34 12.40 8.80 30.27
C SER A 34 11.11 8.67 31.09
N LEU A 35 11.13 7.83 32.14
CA LEU A 35 10.05 7.78 33.13
C LEU A 35 10.16 8.97 34.08
N ALA A 36 9.04 9.66 34.31
CA ALA A 36 8.82 10.52 35.46
C ALA A 36 7.57 10.02 36.22
N ALA A 37 7.66 9.95 37.55
CA ALA A 37 6.65 9.31 38.39
C ALA A 37 5.54 10.27 38.85
N GLN A 38 4.35 9.72 39.13
CA GLN A 38 3.31 10.34 39.96
C GLN A 38 2.76 9.32 40.98
N PRO A 39 2.22 9.78 42.14
CA PRO A 39 2.10 8.95 43.35
C PRO A 39 0.78 8.17 43.48
N ALA A 40 0.73 7.33 44.52
CA ALA A 40 -0.24 6.25 44.70
C ALA A 40 -1.65 6.66 45.19
N GLU A 41 -2.66 5.90 44.72
CA GLU A 41 -3.95 5.73 45.40
C GLU A 41 -3.94 4.56 46.41
N ARG A 42 -4.96 4.46 47.27
CA ARG A 42 -5.06 3.39 48.29
C ARG A 42 -6.50 2.88 48.50
N SER A 43 -6.75 1.62 48.10
CA SER A 43 -7.85 0.71 48.57
C SER A 43 -9.29 1.14 48.18
N SER A 44 -10.29 0.30 47.83
CA SER A 44 -10.51 -1.17 47.73
C SER A 44 -11.85 -1.41 46.96
N ARG A 45 -12.33 -2.60 46.55
CA ARG A 45 -11.94 -4.02 46.78
C ARG A 45 -12.42 -4.94 45.63
N LEU A 46 -11.57 -5.91 45.26
CA LEU A 46 -11.77 -7.24 44.64
C LEU A 46 -13.16 -7.73 44.15
N SER A 47 -13.19 -8.19 42.89
CA SER A 47 -13.78 -9.48 42.46
C SER A 47 -12.95 -10.08 41.30
N ASP A 48 -13.07 -11.38 41.05
CA ASP A 48 -12.00 -12.20 40.43
C ASP A 48 -11.73 -12.01 38.93
N SER A 49 -10.44 -12.00 38.57
CA SER A 49 -9.94 -12.39 37.25
C SER A 49 -8.47 -12.86 37.35
N ARG A 50 -8.20 -14.11 36.97
CA ARG A 50 -6.84 -14.67 36.97
C ARG A 50 -6.00 -14.02 35.86
N PRO A 51 -4.80 -13.48 36.12
CA PRO A 51 -3.91 -13.03 35.06
C PRO A 51 -3.34 -14.23 34.29
N PHE A 52 -3.37 -14.15 32.95
CA PHE A 52 -2.63 -15.05 32.08
C PHE A 52 -1.13 -14.75 32.22
N VAL A 53 -0.39 -15.68 32.84
CA VAL A 53 1.07 -15.61 32.91
C VAL A 53 1.64 -16.03 31.55
N GLN A 54 2.33 -15.12 30.86
CA GLN A 54 3.14 -15.50 29.70
C GLN A 54 4.29 -16.42 30.16
N PRO A 55 4.45 -17.64 29.61
CA PRO A 55 5.64 -18.44 29.87
C PRO A 55 6.85 -17.80 29.17
N SER A 56 7.89 -17.49 29.95
CA SER A 56 9.17 -16.96 29.46
C SER A 56 10.05 -18.07 28.87
N THR A 57 9.60 -18.68 27.77
CA THR A 57 10.40 -19.66 27.03
C THR A 57 11.56 -18.97 26.33
N GLN A 58 12.75 -19.00 26.94
CA GLN A 58 13.99 -18.60 26.28
C GLN A 58 14.31 -19.55 25.13
N HIS A 59 14.06 -19.14 23.89
CA HIS A 59 14.51 -19.87 22.71
C HIS A 59 16.04 -19.77 22.59
N ARG A 60 16.71 -20.83 23.02
CA ARG A 60 18.16 -21.01 23.04
C ARG A 60 18.75 -21.20 21.64
N PHE A 61 18.60 -20.22 20.73
CA PHE A 61 19.44 -20.04 19.53
C PHE A 61 19.35 -18.59 18.99
N VAL A 62 19.51 -17.60 19.87
CA VAL A 62 19.80 -16.21 19.46
C VAL A 62 21.26 -15.93 19.75
N ARG A 63 22.10 -15.84 18.70
CA ARG A 63 23.45 -15.26 18.85
C ARG A 63 23.32 -13.75 19.03
N PRO A 64 23.95 -13.12 20.03
CA PRO A 64 23.97 -11.68 20.13
C PRO A 64 24.74 -11.08 18.94
N HIS A 65 24.28 -9.93 18.43
CA HIS A 65 24.98 -9.19 17.40
C HIS A 65 26.36 -8.75 17.91
N ALA A 66 27.42 -9.37 17.38
CA ALA A 66 28.76 -8.87 17.55
C ALA A 66 28.88 -7.53 16.82
N ARG A 67 29.39 -6.49 17.50
CA ARG A 67 29.83 -5.25 16.86
C ARG A 67 30.97 -5.61 15.89
N GLN A 68 30.72 -5.52 14.59
CA GLN A 68 31.79 -5.46 13.59
C GLN A 68 32.05 -4.01 13.21
N THR A 69 33.28 -3.58 13.50
CA THR A 69 33.84 -2.28 13.13
C THR A 69 33.86 -2.14 11.60
N VAL A 70 33.70 -0.92 11.10
CA VAL A 70 33.65 -0.62 9.67
C VAL A 70 34.89 -1.12 8.93
N GLN A 71 34.70 -1.95 7.91
CA GLN A 71 35.62 -2.07 6.78
C GLN A 71 34.84 -1.84 5.49
N ALA A 72 35.18 -0.77 4.78
CA ALA A 72 34.67 -0.50 3.46
C ALA A 72 35.25 -1.52 2.45
N GLY A 73 34.43 -1.94 1.48
CA GLY A 73 34.86 -2.86 0.42
C GLY A 73 34.29 -4.27 0.56
N ARG A 74 33.04 -4.44 0.12
CA ARG A 74 32.64 -5.70 -0.51
C ARG A 74 31.58 -5.43 -1.58
N GLN A 75 32.08 -5.38 -2.81
CA GLN A 75 31.36 -5.26 -4.06
C GLN A 75 30.46 -6.50 -4.21
N TRP A 76 29.17 -6.30 -4.48
CA TRP A 76 28.30 -7.40 -4.92
C TRP A 76 28.58 -7.66 -6.39
N ASP A 77 28.84 -8.92 -6.74
CA ASP A 77 29.38 -9.30 -8.05
C ASP A 77 28.42 -9.01 -9.21
N SER A 78 28.63 -7.86 -9.86
CA SER A 78 28.00 -7.47 -11.11
C SER A 78 28.58 -8.28 -12.28
N SER A 79 28.14 -9.52 -12.43
CA SER A 79 28.51 -10.38 -13.57
C SER A 79 27.57 -10.17 -14.76
N ALA A 80 28.17 -9.88 -15.93
CA ALA A 80 27.54 -9.77 -17.26
C ALA A 80 26.81 -8.46 -17.63
N ALA A 81 27.55 -7.35 -17.66
CA ALA A 81 27.32 -6.28 -18.64
C ALA A 81 28.66 -5.89 -19.29
N SER A 82 29.00 -6.54 -20.41
CA SER A 82 30.20 -6.21 -21.19
C SER A 82 29.83 -5.49 -22.49
N ALA A 83 30.49 -4.35 -22.70
CA ALA A 83 30.52 -3.49 -23.89
C ALA A 83 29.43 -2.39 -24.00
N GLY A 84 29.87 -1.12 -23.95
CA GLY A 84 29.04 0.04 -24.30
C GLY A 84 29.19 1.24 -23.35
N ASN A 85 30.30 1.97 -23.45
CA ASN A 85 30.54 3.23 -22.73
C ASN A 85 29.46 4.30 -22.99
N THR A 86 28.65 4.66 -21.99
CA THR A 86 28.03 5.99 -21.84
C THR A 86 27.84 6.37 -20.36
N ASN A 87 27.83 7.69 -20.09
CA ASN A 87 27.67 8.29 -18.76
C ASN A 87 26.46 7.78 -17.98
N GLY A 88 26.66 7.53 -16.68
CA GLY A 88 25.64 7.54 -15.61
C GLY A 88 24.20 7.23 -16.04
N SER A 89 23.97 5.99 -16.51
CA SER A 89 22.68 5.56 -17.04
C SER A 89 21.52 5.91 -16.09
N GLN A 90 20.45 6.47 -16.66
CA GLN A 90 19.21 6.74 -15.92
C GLN A 90 18.60 5.42 -15.47
N TYR A 91 18.87 5.02 -14.22
CA TYR A 91 18.30 3.82 -13.64
C TYR A 91 16.79 3.96 -13.51
N ASP A 92 16.07 3.23 -14.34
CA ASP A 92 14.63 3.05 -14.22
C ASP A 92 14.29 1.76 -13.47
N ALA A 93 13.64 1.91 -12.32
CA ALA A 93 13.22 0.80 -11.48
C ALA A 93 12.09 -0.07 -12.11
N THR A 94 11.40 0.41 -13.16
CA THR A 94 10.42 -0.39 -13.92
C THR A 94 11.07 -1.27 -14.98
N LEU A 95 12.33 -1.01 -15.34
CA LEU A 95 13.06 -1.76 -16.37
C LEU A 95 14.04 -2.73 -15.72
N ARG A 96 13.82 -4.04 -15.89
CA ARG A 96 14.73 -5.08 -15.40
C ARG A 96 15.07 -6.07 -16.50
N ALA A 97 16.27 -6.65 -16.43
CA ALA A 97 16.86 -7.43 -17.53
C ALA A 97 16.02 -8.64 -18.01
N ASP A 98 15.24 -9.25 -17.13
CA ASP A 98 14.37 -10.40 -17.39
C ASP A 98 12.88 -10.04 -17.56
N ASP A 99 12.53 -8.77 -17.70
CA ASP A 99 11.22 -8.39 -18.26
C ASP A 99 11.11 -8.84 -19.71
N PRO A 100 9.90 -8.97 -20.31
CA PRO A 100 9.81 -9.38 -21.69
C PRO A 100 10.43 -8.26 -22.50
N HIS A 101 11.53 -8.54 -23.20
CA HIS A 101 12.06 -7.61 -24.20
C HIS A 101 10.90 -7.17 -25.09
N LEU A 102 10.65 -5.87 -25.11
CA LEU A 102 9.30 -5.31 -25.12
C LEU A 102 8.48 -5.66 -26.38
N GLY A 103 9.18 -5.96 -27.48
CA GLY A 103 8.58 -6.54 -28.70
C GLY A 103 7.84 -7.86 -28.51
N LYS A 104 8.10 -8.65 -27.44
CA LYS A 104 7.35 -9.89 -27.15
C LYS A 104 6.00 -9.68 -26.47
N ALA A 105 5.80 -8.54 -25.80
CA ALA A 105 4.53 -8.25 -25.09
C ALA A 105 3.45 -7.62 -25.99
N ASN A 106 3.83 -7.28 -27.24
CA ASN A 106 3.05 -6.49 -28.20
C ASN A 106 2.42 -5.21 -27.59
N ARG A 107 3.15 -4.58 -26.67
CA ARG A 107 2.73 -3.40 -25.89
C ARG A 107 3.93 -2.50 -25.65
N LEU A 108 3.65 -1.22 -25.43
CA LEU A 108 4.68 -0.24 -25.08
C LEU A 108 5.29 -0.56 -23.70
N SER A 109 6.55 -0.17 -23.54
CA SER A 109 7.19 -0.05 -22.23
C SER A 109 6.75 1.25 -21.59
N PHE A 110 6.44 1.21 -20.30
CA PHE A 110 6.33 2.44 -19.51
C PHE A 110 7.56 2.61 -18.63
N ASP A 111 8.17 3.79 -18.72
CA ASP A 111 9.16 4.23 -17.74
C ASP A 111 8.53 4.47 -16.36
N LYS A 112 9.35 4.71 -15.33
CA LYS A 112 8.85 5.01 -13.97
C LYS A 112 7.84 6.16 -13.92
N GLN A 113 8.05 7.24 -14.66
CA GLN A 113 7.17 8.41 -14.62
C GLN A 113 5.84 8.09 -15.31
N GLN A 114 5.88 7.46 -16.47
CA GLN A 114 4.69 6.98 -17.19
C GLN A 114 3.90 5.97 -16.35
N ALA A 115 4.57 5.05 -15.64
CA ALA A 115 3.91 4.11 -14.74
C ALA A 115 3.25 4.80 -13.53
N ILE A 116 3.90 5.84 -12.95
CA ILE A 116 3.31 6.65 -11.88
C ILE A 116 2.07 7.39 -12.39
N GLU A 117 2.19 8.14 -13.49
CA GLU A 117 1.08 8.88 -14.11
C GLU A 117 -0.10 7.97 -14.45
N GLN A 118 0.19 6.76 -14.94
CA GLN A 118 -0.83 5.76 -15.23
C GLN A 118 -1.53 5.26 -13.96
N LEU A 119 -0.79 4.97 -12.89
CA LEU A 119 -1.35 4.54 -11.60
C LEU A 119 -2.14 5.66 -10.88
N THR A 120 -1.80 6.93 -11.09
CA THR A 120 -2.48 8.09 -10.46
C THR A 120 -3.45 8.83 -11.40
N ARG A 121 -3.69 8.34 -12.63
CA ARG A 121 -4.55 9.00 -13.62
C ARG A 121 -5.95 9.28 -13.08
N LYS A 122 -6.45 10.51 -13.22
CA LYS A 122 -7.86 10.90 -12.93
C LYS A 122 -8.37 10.43 -11.56
N THR A 123 -7.50 10.43 -10.54
CA THR A 123 -7.82 9.98 -9.19
C THR A 123 -7.80 11.12 -8.18
N THR A 124 -8.39 10.89 -7.01
CA THR A 124 -8.30 11.74 -5.83
C THR A 124 -7.33 11.12 -4.83
N THR A 125 -6.60 11.96 -4.10
CA THR A 125 -5.80 11.54 -2.93
C THR A 125 -6.29 12.29 -1.71
N TRP A 126 -6.11 11.71 -0.52
CA TRP A 126 -6.17 12.49 0.73
C TRP A 126 -5.17 13.65 0.64
N GLN A 127 -5.48 14.77 1.29
CA GLN A 127 -4.69 15.99 1.24
C GLN A 127 -4.08 16.28 2.61
N ASP A 128 -2.82 16.71 2.64
CA ASP A 128 -2.22 17.39 3.79
C ASP A 128 -2.88 18.78 3.91
N LEU A 129 -3.89 18.87 4.79
CA LEU A 129 -4.69 20.07 5.06
C LEU A 129 -4.02 20.97 6.10
N ASN A 130 -3.28 20.37 7.04
CA ASN A 130 -2.59 21.10 8.11
C ASN A 130 -1.18 21.60 7.71
N GLN A 131 -0.69 21.16 6.54
CA GLN A 131 0.58 21.52 5.90
C GLN A 131 1.83 21.07 6.69
N ASN A 132 1.73 19.97 7.46
CA ASN A 132 2.84 19.43 8.24
C ASN A 132 3.79 18.50 7.45
N ASN A 133 3.58 18.38 6.12
CA ASN A 133 4.32 17.53 5.19
C ASN A 133 4.13 16.01 5.44
N LYS A 134 3.01 15.65 6.09
CA LYS A 134 2.46 14.29 6.19
C LYS A 134 0.96 14.35 5.98
N THR A 135 0.37 13.25 5.55
CA THR A 135 -1.09 13.09 5.57
C THR A 135 -1.49 12.13 6.68
N GLU A 136 -2.32 12.61 7.60
CA GLU A 136 -2.78 11.87 8.77
C GLU A 136 -4.08 11.11 8.45
N ILE A 137 -4.07 9.80 8.69
CA ILE A 137 -5.15 8.89 8.29
C ILE A 137 -5.61 8.06 9.50
N SER A 138 -6.85 8.26 9.93
CA SER A 138 -7.47 7.39 10.95
C SER A 138 -8.03 6.13 10.30
N TYR A 139 -7.81 4.95 10.88
CA TYR A 139 -8.35 3.71 10.34
C TYR A 139 -9.14 2.88 11.36
N TYR A 140 -10.14 2.14 10.87
CA TYR A 140 -11.11 1.43 11.70
C TYR A 140 -11.41 0.02 11.16
N PHE A 141 -11.30 -0.99 12.02
CA PHE A 141 -11.90 -2.30 11.75
C PHE A 141 -13.38 -2.27 12.12
N LYS A 142 -14.26 -2.41 11.15
CA LYS A 142 -15.71 -2.44 11.39
C LYS A 142 -16.17 -3.86 11.71
N TYR A 143 -17.21 -3.93 12.52
CA TYR A 143 -17.97 -5.15 12.80
C TYR A 143 -19.42 -4.83 12.44
N GLU A 144 -19.86 -5.35 11.30
CA GLU A 144 -21.13 -5.01 10.65
C GLU A 144 -21.85 -6.33 10.36
N GLN A 145 -23.18 -6.39 10.54
CA GLN A 145 -24.00 -7.57 10.20
C GLN A 145 -23.55 -8.89 10.90
N GLY A 146 -22.87 -8.79 12.05
CA GLY A 146 -22.35 -9.95 12.79
C GLY A 146 -20.99 -10.48 12.33
N ILE A 147 -20.37 -9.84 11.34
CA ILE A 147 -19.09 -10.23 10.74
C ILE A 147 -18.06 -9.08 10.79
N GLY A 148 -16.78 -9.44 10.81
CA GLY A 148 -15.69 -8.47 10.90
C GLY A 148 -14.32 -9.14 10.97
N PHE A 149 -13.27 -8.34 10.85
CA PHE A 149 -11.90 -8.84 10.83
C PHE A 149 -11.53 -9.56 12.13
N ASN A 150 -11.07 -10.81 12.03
CA ASN A 150 -10.50 -11.55 13.16
C ASN A 150 -9.09 -11.02 13.54
N ALA A 151 -8.55 -11.45 14.68
CA ALA A 151 -7.27 -10.93 15.19
C ALA A 151 -6.09 -11.09 14.20
N HIS A 152 -6.02 -12.20 13.46
CA HIS A 152 -4.99 -12.42 12.44
C HIS A 152 -5.16 -11.47 11.26
N GLN A 153 -6.39 -11.35 10.74
CA GLN A 153 -6.71 -10.44 9.63
C GLN A 153 -6.42 -8.97 10.00
N LYS A 154 -6.73 -8.54 11.24
CA LYS A 154 -6.36 -7.22 11.74
C LYS A 154 -4.84 -7.02 11.72
N GLN A 155 -4.07 -8.04 12.13
CA GLN A 155 -2.62 -7.94 12.13
C GLN A 155 -2.03 -7.89 10.71
N GLU A 156 -2.59 -8.60 9.74
CA GLU A 156 -2.19 -8.46 8.33
C GLU A 156 -2.52 -7.07 7.77
N ALA A 157 -3.70 -6.53 8.10
CA ALA A 157 -4.07 -5.18 7.69
C ALA A 157 -3.13 -4.11 8.27
N ARG A 158 -2.73 -4.23 9.54
CA ARG A 158 -1.67 -3.38 10.14
C ARG A 158 -0.36 -3.48 9.35
N ARG A 159 0.11 -4.70 9.06
CA ARG A 159 1.30 -4.92 8.21
C ARG A 159 1.15 -4.37 6.77
N SER A 160 -0.06 -4.24 6.25
CA SER A 160 -0.31 -3.67 4.92
C SER A 160 -0.27 -2.14 4.95
N ILE A 161 -0.93 -1.47 5.91
CA ILE A 161 -0.87 0.00 6.04
C ILE A 161 0.52 0.49 6.48
N GLU A 162 1.21 -0.24 7.35
CA GLU A 162 2.61 0.02 7.73
C GLU A 162 3.49 0.08 6.48
N SER A 163 3.38 -0.92 5.58
CA SER A 163 4.17 -0.94 4.34
C SER A 163 3.84 0.18 3.34
N TRP A 164 2.70 0.85 3.48
CA TRP A 164 2.40 2.09 2.73
C TRP A 164 2.99 3.33 3.41
N GLY A 165 2.99 3.39 4.74
CA GLY A 165 3.62 4.45 5.53
C GLY A 165 5.16 4.42 5.48
N ASP A 166 5.76 3.25 5.25
CA ASP A 166 7.23 3.11 5.11
C ASP A 166 7.78 3.80 3.85
N VAL A 167 6.95 4.03 2.82
CA VAL A 167 7.38 4.50 1.48
C VAL A 167 6.76 5.85 1.07
N ALA A 168 5.82 6.38 1.85
CA ALA A 168 5.14 7.65 1.60
C ALA A 168 4.98 8.43 2.91
N ASN A 169 4.82 9.76 2.84
CA ASN A 169 4.60 10.61 4.02
C ASN A 169 3.17 10.46 4.58
N LEU A 170 2.80 9.26 5.00
CA LEU A 170 1.50 8.92 5.58
C LEU A 170 1.69 8.53 7.04
N THR A 171 0.73 8.84 7.90
CA THR A 171 0.72 8.37 9.30
C THR A 171 -0.65 7.79 9.61
N PHE A 172 -0.67 6.54 10.08
CA PHE A 172 -1.90 5.77 10.30
C PHE A 172 -2.18 5.58 11.79
N THR A 173 -3.37 5.94 12.24
CA THR A 173 -3.79 5.82 13.65
C THR A 173 -5.04 4.94 13.77
N GLU A 174 -4.94 3.81 14.48
CA GLU A 174 -6.10 2.94 14.72
C GLU A 174 -7.09 3.66 15.64
N ASN A 175 -8.34 3.78 15.21
CA ASN A 175 -9.40 4.51 15.91
C ASN A 175 -9.06 5.99 16.22
N GLY A 176 -8.21 6.63 15.41
CA GLY A 176 -7.65 7.96 15.66
C GLY A 176 -8.61 9.17 15.67
N GLY A 177 -9.91 8.95 15.50
CA GLY A 177 -10.91 10.03 15.45
C GLY A 177 -10.95 10.77 14.11
N SER A 178 -10.98 12.10 14.18
CA SER A 178 -10.96 12.99 13.02
C SER A 178 -9.53 13.15 12.52
N ALA A 179 -9.32 12.94 11.22
CA ALA A 179 -8.05 13.10 10.53
C ALA A 179 -8.30 13.53 9.07
N GLU A 180 -7.22 13.80 8.33
CA GLU A 180 -7.29 14.33 6.96
C GLU A 180 -7.77 13.27 5.95
N GLY A 181 -7.47 12.00 6.24
CA GLY A 181 -8.08 10.84 5.61
C GLY A 181 -8.68 9.85 6.60
N GLN A 182 -9.54 8.98 6.08
CA GLN A 182 -10.09 7.86 6.82
C GLN A 182 -9.96 6.57 6.01
N LEU A 183 -9.68 5.45 6.68
CA LEU A 183 -9.79 4.12 6.10
C LEU A 183 -10.74 3.25 6.93
N THR A 184 -11.47 2.33 6.29
CA THR A 184 -12.17 1.27 7.01
C THR A 184 -11.88 -0.11 6.43
N PHE A 185 -11.94 -1.13 7.29
CA PHE A 185 -11.77 -2.53 6.91
C PHE A 185 -13.03 -3.29 7.31
N LYS A 186 -13.75 -3.81 6.31
CA LYS A 186 -15.06 -4.46 6.44
C LYS A 186 -15.02 -5.89 5.87
N ILE A 187 -15.68 -6.85 6.52
CA ILE A 187 -16.07 -8.09 5.84
C ILE A 187 -17.43 -7.85 5.19
N SER A 188 -17.63 -8.32 3.97
CA SER A 188 -18.92 -8.18 3.27
C SER A 188 -19.15 -9.32 2.28
N ASP A 189 -20.35 -9.91 2.34
CA ASP A 189 -20.80 -10.90 1.35
C ASP A 189 -21.31 -10.26 0.05
N ALA A 190 -21.35 -8.91 -0.02
CA ALA A 190 -21.73 -8.16 -1.21
C ALA A 190 -20.59 -7.98 -2.22
N VAL A 191 -19.38 -8.47 -1.92
CA VAL A 191 -18.21 -8.44 -2.81
C VAL A 191 -17.70 -9.85 -3.08
N SER A 192 -17.19 -10.09 -4.30
CA SER A 192 -16.73 -11.42 -4.74
C SER A 192 -15.37 -11.79 -4.14
N VAL A 193 -14.43 -10.84 -4.11
CA VAL A 193 -13.07 -10.99 -3.57
C VAL A 193 -12.79 -9.86 -2.59
N ALA A 194 -12.62 -8.65 -3.10
CA ALA A 194 -12.46 -7.42 -2.34
C ALA A 194 -12.75 -6.19 -3.21
N ASP A 195 -12.94 -5.01 -2.59
CA ASP A 195 -12.85 -3.70 -3.24
C ASP A 195 -12.38 -2.60 -2.28
N GLY A 196 -11.88 -1.50 -2.85
CA GLY A 196 -11.42 -0.31 -2.15
C GLY A 196 -11.95 0.97 -2.79
N ALA A 197 -12.58 1.85 -1.99
CA ALA A 197 -13.16 3.10 -2.46
C ALA A 197 -12.14 4.24 -2.42
N PHE A 198 -11.91 4.89 -3.58
CA PHE A 198 -11.04 6.05 -3.72
C PHE A 198 -11.36 7.19 -2.70
N PRO A 199 -10.35 7.98 -2.28
CA PRO A 199 -10.54 9.15 -1.41
C PRO A 199 -11.70 10.05 -1.86
N TYR A 200 -12.53 10.47 -0.91
CA TYR A 200 -13.73 11.30 -1.15
C TYR A 200 -14.82 10.70 -2.07
N SER A 201 -14.70 9.44 -2.50
CA SER A 201 -15.74 8.75 -3.28
C SER A 201 -17.05 8.58 -2.49
N ARG A 202 -18.16 8.51 -3.23
CA ARG A 202 -19.52 8.18 -2.73
C ARG A 202 -20.23 7.21 -3.69
N PHE A 203 -19.51 6.17 -4.11
CA PHE A 203 -19.97 5.21 -5.12
C PHE A 203 -20.49 3.92 -4.47
N MET A 204 -21.59 3.37 -5.01
CA MET A 204 -22.19 2.08 -4.60
C MET A 204 -22.40 1.90 -3.07
N GLY A 205 -22.80 2.96 -2.38
CA GLY A 205 -23.03 2.95 -0.92
C GLY A 205 -21.75 2.94 -0.07
N SER A 206 -20.58 2.92 -0.70
CA SER A 206 -19.27 3.00 -0.05
C SER A 206 -18.89 4.46 0.24
N GLN A 207 -18.20 4.70 1.35
CA GLN A 207 -17.56 5.98 1.63
C GLN A 207 -16.10 5.94 1.17
N GLY A 208 -15.55 7.05 0.68
CA GLY A 208 -14.14 7.10 0.28
C GLY A 208 -13.22 6.70 1.44
N GLY A 209 -12.32 5.75 1.19
CA GLY A 209 -11.50 5.10 2.21
C GLY A 209 -12.00 3.75 2.72
N ASP A 210 -13.24 3.37 2.43
CA ASP A 210 -13.74 2.03 2.76
C ASP A 210 -13.00 0.96 1.94
N THR A 211 -12.60 -0.12 2.60
CA THR A 211 -12.14 -1.37 1.96
C THR A 211 -13.00 -2.53 2.46
N ARG A 212 -13.51 -3.34 1.52
CA ARG A 212 -14.43 -4.46 1.78
C ARG A 212 -13.82 -5.74 1.26
N TYR A 213 -13.98 -6.83 2.00
CA TYR A 213 -13.41 -8.13 1.64
C TYR A 213 -14.44 -9.22 1.83
N ASN A 214 -14.50 -10.15 0.89
CA ASN A 214 -15.19 -11.42 1.08
C ASN A 214 -14.42 -12.22 2.14
N GLN A 215 -15.12 -12.87 3.08
CA GLN A 215 -14.50 -13.54 4.23
C GLN A 215 -13.44 -14.58 3.83
N ASN A 216 -13.59 -15.21 2.66
CA ASN A 216 -12.69 -16.25 2.17
C ASN A 216 -11.41 -15.70 1.50
N TYR A 217 -11.34 -14.39 1.25
CA TYR A 217 -10.28 -13.75 0.47
C TYR A 217 -9.47 -12.70 1.25
N VAL A 218 -9.61 -12.67 2.59
CA VAL A 218 -8.88 -11.73 3.46
C VAL A 218 -7.42 -12.15 3.63
N ALA A 219 -6.60 -11.83 2.63
CA ALA A 219 -5.16 -12.12 2.59
C ALA A 219 -4.35 -10.82 2.42
N ARG A 220 -3.14 -10.76 2.99
CA ARG A 220 -2.29 -9.56 2.99
C ARG A 220 -2.11 -8.91 1.60
N PRO A 221 -1.89 -9.66 0.49
CA PRO A 221 -1.77 -9.04 -0.84
C PRO A 221 -3.03 -8.28 -1.28
N HIS A 222 -4.23 -8.83 -1.03
CA HIS A 222 -5.50 -8.15 -1.33
C HIS A 222 -5.66 -6.92 -0.42
N ILE A 223 -5.34 -7.03 0.88
CA ILE A 223 -5.42 -5.88 1.79
C ILE A 223 -4.48 -4.75 1.36
N THR A 224 -3.25 -5.06 0.96
CA THR A 224 -2.31 -4.06 0.41
C THR A 224 -2.83 -3.43 -0.88
N HIS A 225 -3.51 -4.21 -1.74
CA HIS A 225 -4.13 -3.74 -2.99
C HIS A 225 -5.30 -2.76 -2.72
N GLU A 226 -6.29 -3.14 -1.91
CA GLU A 226 -7.46 -2.28 -1.65
C GLU A 226 -7.08 -1.02 -0.87
N VAL A 227 -6.09 -1.10 0.04
CA VAL A 227 -5.52 0.11 0.67
C VAL A 227 -4.87 1.02 -0.38
N GLY A 228 -4.24 0.46 -1.42
CA GLY A 228 -3.75 1.23 -2.58
C GLY A 228 -4.86 2.03 -3.26
N HIS A 229 -6.01 1.42 -3.54
CA HIS A 229 -7.20 2.14 -4.04
C HIS A 229 -7.70 3.21 -3.06
N ALA A 230 -7.80 2.87 -1.78
CA ALA A 230 -8.26 3.77 -0.73
C ALA A 230 -7.28 4.93 -0.41
N LEU A 231 -6.05 4.87 -0.94
CA LEU A 231 -5.07 5.97 -0.95
C LEU A 231 -5.04 6.76 -2.28
N GLY A 232 -5.68 6.24 -3.34
CA GLY A 232 -5.81 6.91 -4.64
C GLY A 232 -5.26 6.12 -5.84
N LEU A 233 -4.55 5.01 -5.67
CA LEU A 233 -3.91 4.29 -6.78
C LEU A 233 -4.92 3.47 -7.59
N ARG A 234 -4.81 3.49 -8.92
CA ARG A 234 -5.66 2.70 -9.83
C ARG A 234 -4.97 1.43 -10.27
N HIS A 235 -5.72 0.50 -10.87
CA HIS A 235 -5.13 -0.54 -11.71
C HIS A 235 -4.29 0.08 -12.84
N PRO A 236 -3.18 -0.55 -13.26
CA PRO A 236 -2.41 -0.15 -14.43
C PRO A 236 -3.24 -0.02 -15.72
N GLY A 237 -4.18 -0.95 -15.95
CA GLY A 237 -5.13 -0.92 -17.07
C GLY A 237 -6.49 -0.33 -16.69
N ASP A 238 -7.38 -0.20 -17.66
CA ASP A 238 -8.79 0.21 -17.45
C ASP A 238 -9.73 -0.98 -17.18
N TYR A 239 -9.21 -2.06 -16.58
CA TYR A 239 -9.97 -3.23 -16.12
C TYR A 239 -10.41 -3.08 -14.66
N ASP A 240 -11.42 -3.87 -14.27
CA ASP A 240 -12.00 -3.89 -12.92
C ASP A 240 -12.71 -5.22 -12.66
N GLY A 241 -12.75 -5.67 -11.40
CA GLY A 241 -13.39 -6.90 -10.91
C GLY A 241 -12.82 -8.24 -11.41
N LYS A 242 -12.18 -8.27 -12.58
CA LYS A 242 -11.46 -9.42 -13.16
C LYS A 242 -10.38 -8.97 -14.16
N PRO A 243 -9.37 -9.81 -14.49
CA PRO A 243 -8.43 -9.52 -15.57
C PRO A 243 -9.13 -9.34 -16.92
N ASP A 244 -8.66 -8.40 -17.72
CA ASP A 244 -9.10 -8.11 -19.08
C ASP A 244 -7.91 -7.59 -19.89
N ASP A 245 -7.24 -8.49 -20.61
CA ASP A 245 -5.95 -8.22 -21.27
C ASP A 245 -6.11 -7.22 -22.43
N THR A 246 -7.34 -7.04 -22.94
CA THR A 246 -7.64 -6.00 -23.95
C THR A 246 -7.50 -4.58 -23.40
N LYS A 247 -7.57 -4.43 -22.07
CA LYS A 247 -7.41 -3.15 -21.34
C LYS A 247 -6.06 -3.02 -20.62
N ARG A 248 -5.14 -3.96 -20.86
CA ARG A 248 -3.76 -3.94 -20.35
C ARG A 248 -2.91 -3.02 -21.21
N ILE A 249 -2.44 -1.90 -20.64
CA ILE A 249 -1.90 -0.76 -21.40
C ILE A 249 -0.40 -0.88 -21.72
N TYR A 250 0.41 -1.41 -20.80
CA TYR A 250 1.87 -1.47 -20.92
C TYR A 250 2.44 -2.82 -20.47
N ALA A 251 3.64 -3.16 -20.97
CA ALA A 251 4.25 -4.48 -20.78
C ALA A 251 4.53 -4.84 -19.30
N GLN A 252 4.84 -3.84 -18.47
CA GLN A 252 5.11 -3.99 -17.05
C GLN A 252 3.85 -4.12 -16.17
N ASP A 253 2.63 -4.05 -16.71
CA ASP A 253 1.40 -4.30 -15.94
C ASP A 253 1.37 -5.75 -15.43
N SER A 254 1.87 -5.97 -14.21
CA SER A 254 2.00 -7.27 -13.53
C SER A 254 2.35 -7.07 -12.05
N LYS A 255 2.09 -8.10 -11.24
CA LYS A 255 2.47 -8.18 -9.81
C LYS A 255 3.98 -8.14 -9.56
N ALA A 256 4.81 -8.23 -10.59
CA ALA A 256 6.25 -7.97 -10.49
C ALA A 256 6.61 -6.47 -10.36
N HIS A 257 5.72 -5.58 -10.82
CA HIS A 257 5.98 -4.15 -10.91
C HIS A 257 5.09 -3.35 -9.97
N THR A 258 3.85 -3.79 -9.77
CA THR A 258 2.92 -3.14 -8.85
C THR A 258 1.92 -4.15 -8.28
N ILE A 259 1.63 -4.04 -6.99
CA ILE A 259 0.57 -4.81 -6.33
C ILE A 259 -0.81 -4.49 -6.93
N MET A 260 -0.97 -3.34 -7.58
CA MET A 260 -2.21 -2.90 -8.25
C MET A 260 -2.54 -3.67 -9.54
N SER A 261 -1.70 -4.61 -9.97
CA SER A 261 -1.97 -5.42 -11.17
C SER A 261 -2.73 -6.70 -10.86
N TYR A 262 -3.68 -7.06 -11.72
CA TYR A 262 -4.32 -8.37 -11.67
C TYR A 262 -3.48 -9.49 -12.30
N TYR A 263 -2.47 -9.17 -13.12
CA TYR A 263 -1.67 -10.16 -13.83
C TYR A 263 -0.48 -10.65 -13.02
N ASP A 264 -0.18 -11.94 -13.11
CA ASP A 264 0.97 -12.53 -12.42
C ASP A 264 2.30 -12.08 -13.04
N ALA A 265 3.37 -12.17 -12.25
CA ALA A 265 4.72 -11.73 -12.60
C ALA A 265 5.23 -12.32 -13.93
N GLN A 266 4.83 -13.55 -14.25
CA GLN A 266 5.16 -14.28 -15.47
C GLN A 266 4.63 -13.59 -16.74
N THR A 267 3.54 -12.81 -16.64
CA THR A 267 2.98 -12.05 -17.77
C THR A 267 3.83 -10.83 -18.15
N SER A 268 4.81 -10.48 -17.30
CA SER A 268 5.93 -9.58 -17.60
C SER A 268 7.26 -10.34 -17.53
N GLY A 269 7.32 -11.58 -18.03
CA GLY A 269 8.58 -12.33 -18.19
C GLY A 269 9.19 -12.89 -16.90
N LYS A 270 8.83 -12.37 -15.72
CA LYS A 270 9.42 -12.78 -14.44
C LYS A 270 9.06 -14.21 -14.09
N ARG A 271 10.09 -15.05 -13.97
CA ARG A 271 9.94 -16.43 -13.54
C ARG A 271 10.00 -16.49 -12.02
N VAL A 272 8.84 -16.59 -11.36
CA VAL A 272 8.80 -17.03 -9.96
C VAL A 272 9.23 -18.49 -9.93
N ARG A 273 10.53 -18.73 -9.69
CA ARG A 273 11.07 -20.07 -9.46
C ARG A 273 10.91 -20.41 -7.98
N TYR A 274 10.13 -21.43 -7.68
CA TYR A 274 10.07 -22.02 -6.34
C TYR A 274 11.20 -23.03 -6.13
N ASP A 275 12.43 -22.67 -6.53
CA ASP A 275 13.64 -23.39 -6.18
C ASP A 275 14.04 -23.00 -4.74
N LEU A 276 13.14 -23.29 -3.79
CA LEU A 276 13.34 -23.08 -2.34
C LEU A 276 14.30 -24.15 -1.80
N MET A 277 15.54 -24.13 -2.26
CA MET A 277 16.63 -24.82 -1.58
C MET A 277 17.05 -23.96 -0.39
N ALA A 278 16.62 -24.36 0.80
CA ALA A 278 17.26 -23.91 2.03
C ALA A 278 18.73 -24.40 2.03
N PRO A 279 19.69 -23.60 2.52
CA PRO A 279 21.04 -24.06 2.81
C PRO A 279 21.05 -25.03 4.02
#